data_AF-A0A8C3X7Y0-F1
#
_entry.id   AF-A0A8C3X7Y0-F1
#
_cell.length_a   1.000
_cell.length_b   1.000
_cell.length_c   1.000
_cell.angle_alpha   90.00
_cell.angle_beta   90.00
_cell.angle_gamma   90.00
#
_symmetry.space_group_name_H-M   'P 1'
#
loop_
_entity.id
_entity.type
_entity.pdbx_description
1 polymer ?
#
loop_
_entity_poly.entity_id
_entity_poly.type
_entity_poly.pdbx_seq_one_letter_code
_entity_poly.pdbx_strand_id
1 'polypeptide(L)'
;MGTRLLCSTGHVEAWITQSPRYKIAVTGETVTLQCHQTYKHDYMYWYRHDQGQGLRLIYYSYELNKFENGEIPDGYNVSRPRTEDFLLILESVVPSRTSVYLCASSDSTVLHSCFLPTH
;
A
#
# COMPACT_ATOMS: atom_id res chain seq x y z
N MET A 1 35.61 19.16 18.90
CA MET A 1 34.84 18.10 19.58
C MET A 1 33.65 17.78 18.69
N GLY A 2 33.72 16.71 17.91
CA GLY A 2 32.67 16.34 16.96
C GLY A 2 31.84 15.20 17.52
N THR A 3 30.54 15.44 17.71
CA THR A 3 29.59 14.41 18.13
C THR A 3 29.39 13.44 16.98
N ARG A 4 29.93 12.22 17.09
CA ARG A 4 29.56 11.12 16.20
C ARG A 4 28.20 10.60 16.64
N LEU A 5 27.16 10.92 15.86
CA LEU A 5 25.87 10.25 15.97
C LEU A 5 26.00 8.88 15.31
N LEU A 6 26.14 7.84 16.13
CA LEU A 6 26.02 6.46 15.68
C LEU A 6 24.54 6.08 15.76
N CYS A 7 23.87 6.04 14.60
CA CYS A 7 22.55 5.43 14.50
C CYS A 7 22.74 3.91 14.59
N SER A 8 22.51 3.34 15.78
CA SER A 8 22.38 1.89 15.90
C SER A 8 21.19 1.45 15.06
N THR A 9 21.44 0.73 13.97
CA THR A 9 20.39 0.04 13.21
C THR A 9 19.88 -1.14 14.06
N GLY A 10 19.09 -0.83 15.09
CA GLY A 10 18.17 -1.80 15.65
C GLY A 10 17.24 -2.21 14.50
N HIS A 11 17.11 -3.51 14.25
CA HIS A 11 16.05 -4.04 13.41
C HIS A 11 14.73 -3.73 14.13
N VAL A 12 14.17 -2.55 13.89
CA VAL A 12 12.77 -2.29 14.21
C VAL A 12 11.98 -3.14 13.23
N GLU A 13 11.40 -4.22 13.73
CA GLU A 13 10.44 -5.00 12.96
C GLU A 13 9.25 -4.08 12.69
N ALA A 14 9.19 -3.55 11.46
CA ALA A 14 8.08 -2.71 11.05
C ALA A 14 6.84 -3.59 10.95
N TRP A 15 5.80 -3.20 11.64
CA TRP A 15 4.55 -3.94 11.73
C TRP A 15 3.80 -4.08 10.40
N ILE A 16 4.11 -3.19 9.45
CA ILE A 16 3.74 -3.30 8.05
C ILE A 16 5.03 -3.11 7.23
N THR A 17 5.27 -4.02 6.30
CA THR A 17 6.40 -3.97 5.36
C THR A 17 5.90 -4.03 3.93
N GLN A 18 6.60 -3.32 3.04
CA GLN A 18 6.29 -3.30 1.62
C GLN A 18 7.51 -3.70 0.80
N SER A 19 7.31 -4.53 -0.21
CA SER A 19 8.36 -5.00 -1.12
C SER A 19 7.89 -4.98 -2.58
N PRO A 20 8.78 -4.65 -3.53
CA PRO A 20 10.04 -3.93 -3.31
C PRO A 20 9.80 -2.50 -2.79
N ARG A 21 10.79 -1.91 -2.10
CA ARG A 21 10.72 -0.51 -1.63
C ARG A 21 10.77 0.51 -2.78
N TYR A 22 11.43 0.13 -3.86
CA TYR A 22 11.58 0.92 -5.08
C TYR A 22 11.66 -0.04 -6.27
N LYS A 23 10.92 0.26 -7.33
CA LYS A 23 10.91 -0.52 -8.57
C LYS A 23 10.92 0.44 -9.75
N ILE A 24 11.93 0.28 -10.60
CA ILE A 24 11.96 0.85 -11.94
C ILE A 24 11.55 -0.29 -12.87
N ALA A 25 10.56 -0.05 -13.72
CA ALA A 25 10.00 -1.03 -14.63
C ALA A 25 9.97 -0.47 -16.05
N VAL A 26 10.10 -1.34 -17.04
CA VAL A 26 9.93 -0.96 -18.44
C VAL A 26 8.44 -0.94 -18.76
N THR A 27 8.01 -0.04 -19.65
CA THR A 27 6.63 -0.01 -20.13
C THR A 27 6.22 -1.39 -20.66
N GLY A 28 5.06 -1.87 -20.26
CA GLY A 28 4.55 -3.20 -20.62
C GLY A 28 4.93 -4.32 -19.66
N GLU A 29 5.88 -4.11 -18.74
CA GLU A 29 6.24 -5.08 -17.71
C GLU A 29 5.10 -5.23 -16.69
N THR A 30 4.88 -6.44 -16.18
CA THR A 30 4.01 -6.68 -15.02
C THR A 30 4.81 -6.51 -13.74
N VAL A 31 4.30 -5.68 -12.83
CA VAL A 31 4.92 -5.44 -11.52
C VAL A 31 3.98 -5.89 -10.41
N THR A 32 4.51 -6.66 -9.47
CA THR A 32 3.80 -7.01 -8.23
C THR A 32 4.45 -6.31 -7.06
N LEU A 33 3.64 -5.55 -6.32
CA LEU A 33 3.99 -5.00 -5.02
C LEU A 33 3.34 -5.88 -3.94
N GLN A 34 4.08 -6.18 -2.90
CA GLN A 34 3.62 -6.95 -1.76
C GLN A 34 3.58 -6.05 -0.53
N CYS A 35 2.49 -6.16 0.21
CA CYS A 35 2.38 -5.66 1.56
C CYS A 35 2.27 -6.84 2.51
N HIS A 36 3.04 -6.80 3.60
CA HIS A 36 3.02 -7.79 4.65
C HIS A 36 2.80 -7.12 6.01
N GLN A 37 1.90 -7.66 6.84
CA GLN A 37 1.57 -7.13 8.16
C GLN A 37 1.65 -8.21 9.25
N THR A 38 2.10 -7.82 10.44
CA THR A 38 2.23 -8.71 11.61
C THR A 38 1.17 -8.48 12.68
N TYR A 39 0.25 -7.52 12.47
CA TYR A 39 -0.87 -7.23 13.38
C TYR A 39 -1.97 -8.31 13.38
N LYS A 40 -2.05 -9.16 12.34
CA LYS A 40 -3.20 -10.03 12.05
C LYS A 40 -4.52 -9.27 11.81
N HIS A 41 -4.40 -8.03 11.35
CA HIS A 41 -5.54 -7.23 10.90
C HIS A 41 -6.29 -7.91 9.75
N ASP A 42 -7.62 -7.89 9.83
CA ASP A 42 -8.51 -8.39 8.76
C ASP A 42 -8.41 -7.51 7.51
N TYR A 43 -8.44 -6.18 7.72
CA TYR A 43 -8.43 -5.22 6.63
C TYR A 43 -7.00 -4.86 6.19
N MET A 44 -6.78 -4.86 4.88
CA MET A 44 -5.57 -4.32 4.24
C MET A 44 -5.95 -3.46 3.04
N TYR A 45 -5.16 -2.44 2.78
CA TYR A 45 -5.47 -1.40 1.81
C TYR A 45 -4.27 -1.12 0.93
N TRP A 46 -4.53 -0.86 -0.36
CA TRP A 46 -3.55 -0.31 -1.28
C TRP A 46 -3.99 1.07 -1.73
N TYR A 47 -3.12 2.05 -1.50
CA TYR A 47 -3.29 3.43 -1.94
C TYR A 47 -2.24 3.77 -2.98
N ARG A 48 -2.58 4.70 -3.87
CA ARG A 48 -1.57 5.51 -4.58
C ARG A 48 -1.54 6.92 -4.01
N HIS A 49 -0.37 7.52 -4.09
CA HIS A 49 -0.11 8.90 -3.73
C HIS A 49 0.68 9.57 -4.85
N ASP A 50 0.02 10.49 -5.54
CA ASP A 50 0.62 11.33 -6.57
C ASP A 50 0.89 12.72 -6.01
N GLN A 51 1.96 13.38 -6.46
CA GLN A 51 2.34 14.68 -5.93
C GLN A 51 1.19 15.71 -6.03
N GLY A 52 0.86 16.34 -4.91
CA GLY A 52 -0.21 17.33 -4.82
C GLY A 52 -1.63 16.73 -4.75
N GLN A 53 -1.76 15.40 -4.71
CA GLN A 53 -3.03 14.70 -4.52
C GLN A 53 -3.02 14.00 -3.15
N GLY A 54 -4.21 13.82 -2.57
CA GLY A 54 -4.37 12.99 -1.39
C GLY A 54 -4.12 11.50 -1.69
N LEU A 55 -4.18 10.68 -0.64
CA LEU A 55 -4.24 9.23 -0.82
C LEU A 55 -5.52 8.87 -1.58
N ARG A 56 -5.40 8.02 -2.59
CA ARG A 56 -6.54 7.49 -3.33
C ARG A 56 -6.54 5.98 -3.24
N LEU A 57 -7.65 5.43 -2.78
CA LEU A 57 -7.78 3.99 -2.56
C LEU A 57 -7.85 3.26 -3.91
N ILE A 58 -6.97 2.29 -4.12
CA ILE A 58 -6.99 1.41 -5.29
C ILE A 58 -7.90 0.22 -5.01
N TYR A 59 -7.61 -0.51 -3.93
CA TYR A 59 -8.32 -1.71 -3.47
C TYR A 59 -8.19 -1.85 -1.96
N TYR A 60 -9.16 -2.50 -1.35
CA TYR A 60 -9.01 -3.05 -0.01
C TYR A 60 -9.44 -4.52 0.04
N SER A 61 -8.90 -5.23 1.01
CA SER A 61 -9.26 -6.61 1.31
C SER A 61 -9.64 -6.71 2.77
N TYR A 62 -10.68 -7.47 3.08
CA TYR A 62 -11.16 -7.68 4.45
C TYR A 62 -10.95 -9.10 4.95
N GLU A 63 -10.70 -10.07 4.05
CA GLU A 63 -10.41 -11.46 4.38
C GLU A 63 -9.62 -12.13 3.24
N LEU A 64 -9.17 -13.37 3.46
CA LEU A 64 -8.54 -14.21 2.43
C LEU A 64 -9.36 -14.26 1.15
N ASN A 65 -8.71 -13.98 0.02
CA ASN A 65 -9.32 -13.97 -1.32
C ASN A 65 -10.56 -13.07 -1.47
N LYS A 66 -10.84 -12.18 -0.51
CA LYS A 66 -11.94 -11.20 -0.58
C LYS A 66 -11.39 -9.79 -0.61
N PHE A 67 -11.75 -9.06 -1.65
CA PHE A 67 -11.33 -7.68 -1.87
C PHE A 67 -12.37 -6.92 -2.67
N GLU A 68 -12.38 -5.61 -2.49
CA GLU A 68 -13.30 -4.69 -3.16
C GLU A 68 -12.56 -3.50 -3.76
N ASN A 69 -13.17 -2.96 -4.80
CA ASN A 69 -12.67 -1.82 -5.54
C ASN A 69 -12.63 -0.57 -4.65
N GLY A 70 -11.56 0.22 -4.79
CA GLY A 70 -11.48 1.56 -4.23
C GLY A 70 -12.06 2.62 -5.17
N GLU A 71 -11.55 3.85 -5.03
CA GLU A 71 -11.88 5.00 -5.87
C GLU A 71 -11.37 4.86 -7.30
N ILE A 72 -10.27 4.13 -7.48
CA ILE A 72 -9.50 4.06 -8.73
C ILE A 72 -8.93 2.65 -8.98
N PRO A 73 -9.80 1.63 -9.11
CA PRO A 73 -9.39 0.24 -9.29
C PRO A 73 -8.81 -0.04 -10.69
N ASP A 74 -9.15 0.78 -11.68
CA ASP A 74 -8.91 0.49 -13.08
C ASP A 74 -7.42 0.30 -13.41
N GLY A 75 -7.13 -0.81 -14.09
CA GLY A 75 -5.76 -1.16 -14.50
C GLY A 75 -4.90 -1.75 -13.39
N TYR A 76 -5.47 -1.99 -12.21
CA TYR A 76 -4.84 -2.73 -11.13
C TYR A 76 -5.56 -4.05 -10.91
N ASN A 77 -4.82 -5.01 -10.40
CA ASN A 77 -5.35 -6.29 -9.94
C ASN A 77 -4.78 -6.57 -8.54
N VAL A 78 -5.43 -7.40 -7.75
CA VAL A 78 -5.00 -7.69 -6.38
C VAL A 78 -5.17 -9.16 -6.02
N SER A 79 -4.39 -9.60 -5.02
CA SER A 79 -4.52 -10.94 -4.45
C SER A 79 -4.25 -10.90 -2.94
N ARG A 80 -5.06 -11.62 -2.16
CA ARG A 80 -4.91 -11.77 -0.71
C ARG A 80 -4.68 -13.25 -0.36
N PRO A 81 -3.47 -13.79 -0.61
CA PRO A 81 -3.19 -15.21 -0.40
C PRO A 81 -3.11 -15.61 1.08
N ARG A 82 -2.79 -14.65 1.96
CA ARG A 82 -2.69 -14.82 3.41
C ARG A 82 -3.28 -13.61 4.12
N THR A 83 -3.74 -13.76 5.37
CA THR A 83 -4.21 -12.62 6.17
C THR A 83 -3.08 -11.60 6.36
N GLU A 84 -1.84 -12.06 6.40
CA GLU A 84 -0.68 -11.21 6.55
C GLU A 84 -0.26 -10.53 5.24
N ASP A 85 -0.64 -11.04 4.07
CA ASP A 85 -0.16 -10.53 2.77
C ASP A 85 -1.25 -10.01 1.86
N PHE A 86 -1.04 -8.81 1.32
CA PHE A 86 -1.87 -8.24 0.27
C PHE A 86 -1.03 -7.78 -0.92
N LEU A 87 -1.26 -8.38 -2.08
CA LEU A 87 -0.52 -8.14 -3.31
C LEU A 87 -1.29 -7.16 -4.21
N LEU A 88 -0.58 -6.18 -4.74
CA LEU A 88 -1.04 -5.28 -5.80
C LEU A 88 -0.27 -5.59 -7.08
N ILE A 89 -1.00 -5.86 -8.15
CA ILE A 89 -0.47 -6.30 -9.44
C ILE A 89 -0.80 -5.21 -10.46
N LEU A 90 0.24 -4.63 -11.04
CA LEU A 90 0.14 -3.68 -12.14
C LEU A 90 0.41 -4.45 -13.43
N GLU A 91 -0.66 -4.86 -14.11
CA GLU A 91 -0.56 -5.51 -15.42
C GLU A 91 -0.18 -4.47 -16.47
N SER A 92 0.93 -4.69 -17.18
CA SER A 92 1.43 -3.78 -18.23
C SER A 92 1.59 -2.33 -17.74
N VAL A 93 2.68 -2.07 -17.01
CA VAL A 93 2.98 -0.74 -16.47
C VAL A 93 3.13 0.30 -17.59
N VAL A 94 2.59 1.50 -17.38
CA VAL A 94 2.72 2.66 -18.27
C VAL A 94 3.20 3.88 -17.48
N PRO A 95 3.75 4.93 -18.13
CA PRO A 95 4.28 6.11 -17.41
C PRO A 95 3.27 6.80 -16.48
N SER A 96 1.97 6.78 -16.80
CA SER A 96 0.91 7.34 -15.93
C SER A 96 0.67 6.57 -14.63
N ARG A 97 1.27 5.38 -14.48
CA ARG A 97 1.25 4.57 -13.25
C ARG A 97 2.49 4.78 -12.37
N THR A 98 3.41 5.66 -12.75
CA THR A 98 4.51 6.07 -11.86
C THR A 98 3.92 6.88 -10.70
N SER A 99 3.96 6.30 -9.50
CA SER A 99 3.37 6.87 -8.29
C SER A 99 4.03 6.28 -7.05
N VAL A 100 3.75 6.85 -5.88
CA VAL A 100 4.09 6.23 -4.60
C VAL A 100 2.93 5.33 -4.20
N TYR A 101 3.22 4.04 -3.99
CA TYR A 101 2.22 3.06 -3.56
C TYR A 101 2.38 2.78 -2.07
N LEU A 102 1.30 2.92 -1.32
CA LEU A 102 1.29 2.82 0.14
C LEU A 102 0.30 1.76 0.59
N CYS A 103 0.73 0.94 1.54
CA CYS A 103 -0.12 -0.06 2.17
C CYS A 103 -0.48 0.35 3.60
N ALA A 104 -1.68 0.02 4.02
CA ALA A 104 -2.12 0.11 5.41
C ALA A 104 -2.92 -1.15 5.80
N SER A 105 -3.12 -1.36 7.10
CA SER A 105 -4.00 -2.40 7.62
C SER A 105 -4.79 -1.91 8.83
N SER A 106 -5.92 -2.54 9.13
CA SER A 106 -6.78 -2.20 10.28
C SER A 106 -7.56 -3.42 10.79
N ASP A 107 -7.85 -3.48 12.09
CA ASP A 107 -8.76 -4.46 12.69
C ASP A 107 -10.21 -4.30 12.24
N SER A 108 -10.63 -3.07 11.90
CA SER A 108 -11.99 -2.76 11.49
C SER A 108 -12.01 -1.70 10.39
N THR A 109 -13.10 -1.60 9.64
CA THR A 109 -13.30 -0.46 8.74
C THR A 109 -13.36 0.82 9.56
N VAL A 110 -12.37 1.70 9.40
CA VAL A 110 -12.49 3.06 9.91
C VAL A 110 -13.64 3.71 9.15
N LEU A 111 -14.67 4.15 9.86
CA LEU A 111 -15.74 4.97 9.27
C LEU A 111 -15.07 6.21 8.68
N HIS A 112 -15.15 6.41 7.36
CA HIS A 112 -14.70 7.61 6.66
C HIS A 112 -15.61 8.81 7.02
N SER A 113 -15.73 9.15 8.30
CA SER A 113 -16.51 10.29 8.79
C SER A 113 -15.66 11.16 9.69
N CYS A 114 -14.90 12.08 9.08
CA CYS A 114 -14.86 13.51 9.45
C CYS A 114 -13.70 14.23 8.75
N PHE A 115 -13.88 14.54 7.47
CA PHE A 115 -13.45 15.82 6.92
C PHE A 115 -14.59 16.35 6.05
N LEU A 116 -15.70 16.72 6.71
CA LEU A 116 -16.57 17.74 6.13
C LEU A 116 -15.85 19.07 6.36
N PRO A 117 -15.44 19.81 5.31
CA PRO A 117 -15.09 21.20 5.47
C PRO A 117 -16.38 21.91 5.85
N THR A 118 -16.49 22.30 7.12
CA THR A 118 -17.49 23.28 7.50
C THR A 118 -16.95 24.65 7.07
N HIS A 119 -17.76 25.33 6.28
CA HIS A 119 -17.57 26.69 5.82
C HIS A 119 -17.48 27.67 7.00
#